data_AF-A0A1R3SZX1-F1
#
_entry.id   AF-A0A1R3SZX1-F1
#
_cell.length_a   1.000
_cell.length_b   1.000
_cell.length_c   1.000
_cell.angle_alpha   90.00
_cell.angle_beta   90.00
_cell.angle_gamma   90.00
#
_symmetry.space_group_name_H-M   'P 1'
#
loop_
_entity.id
_entity.type
_entity.pdbx_description
1 polymer ?
#
loop_
_entity_poly.entity_id
_entity_poly.type
_entity_poly.pdbx_seq_one_letter_code
_entity_poly.pdbx_strand_id
1 'polypeptide(L)'
;MKFSTILIIALVTFCIGCKRKPDNIAQDQGMFLQNLETFSRLYGYARWFHPSDEAQEIDWDKFAVLGIQKVENVNSCAELRDTLYRLFSPIVQELQIYETQKPEIFDPEILLSPDPKAKPVAWQHYGVYVDNRPNIYNSIRTYKSEIDTAMFDRIPQFGEIIKEPIGSNLICVIPLTLLTNDISTYPKTDKPTLARFQSELDNINIDGHFFDPQVNLASVIITWNVLQHFFPYFDVIDTDWNEVLGETIKSTLTNKRKKDFFVTLSQMISKIDDGHGIVFEEPMYLLPIRTEFIENKIVITASNDTTLKRGDIILDIDGKSVMDALDEKEKIISGSPQLRRYRALNILGGKLDQGNAINIHTFEFANNKKENKPELGGGTRLLIERDGKGQNLIVANSRDGSIIFNPIDGREYLSETIIEIESGIYYINMSNCTEKEFEQKKDILAKAKAVIYDQRGSSRLSFFQILPYLIEEPVTSAWWNVPQTVYPDRKEVEFHISNWTVQPKQPFFKSKSIIINDPSVVSAGETMMGIIDHYNLATTVGELTAGCNGNVNYINLPCGYRVMWTGMKVLKHDGNQLYLKGFEPDYPVNKTIKAIREGRDEYLEKALEVARL
;
A
#
# COMPACT_ATOMS: atom_id res chain seq x y z
N MET A 1 -86.08 -11.46 6.60
CA MET A 1 -86.01 -11.56 5.12
C MET A 1 -84.71 -10.88 4.69
N LYS A 2 -83.63 -11.66 4.50
CA LYS A 2 -83.10 -12.17 3.19
C LYS A 2 -82.69 -11.03 2.22
N PHE A 3 -81.38 -10.71 2.21
CA PHE A 3 -80.34 -11.00 1.17
C PHE A 3 -80.33 -9.98 0.01
N SER A 4 -79.34 -9.07 -0.02
CA SER A 4 -78.12 -9.08 -0.88
C SER A 4 -78.38 -8.54 -2.30
N THR A 5 -77.64 -7.54 -2.80
CA THR A 5 -76.31 -7.70 -3.42
C THR A 5 -75.70 -6.30 -3.65
N ILE A 6 -74.48 -6.03 -3.16
CA ILE A 6 -73.68 -4.86 -3.58
C ILE A 6 -72.51 -5.41 -4.41
N LEU A 7 -72.44 -4.95 -5.65
CA LEU A 7 -71.43 -5.26 -6.65
C LEU A 7 -70.17 -4.43 -6.35
N ILE A 8 -69.09 -5.06 -5.91
CA ILE A 8 -67.76 -4.43 -5.82
C ILE A 8 -66.98 -4.82 -7.07
N ILE A 9 -66.70 -3.84 -7.92
CA ILE A 9 -65.80 -3.97 -9.07
C ILE A 9 -64.36 -3.94 -8.51
N ALA A 10 -63.71 -5.10 -8.48
CA ALA A 10 -62.27 -5.21 -8.26
C ALA A 10 -61.55 -4.98 -9.60
N LEU A 11 -60.89 -3.84 -9.76
CA LEU A 11 -59.89 -3.63 -10.81
C LEU A 11 -58.64 -4.44 -10.45
N VAL A 12 -58.46 -5.58 -11.12
CA VAL A 12 -57.21 -6.33 -11.12
C VAL A 12 -56.27 -5.66 -12.12
N THR A 13 -55.36 -4.82 -11.62
CA THR A 13 -54.17 -4.42 -12.37
C THR A 13 -53.14 -5.55 -12.26
N PHE A 14 -53.02 -6.31 -13.35
CA PHE A 14 -52.04 -7.38 -13.51
C PHE A 14 -50.66 -6.76 -13.80
N CYS A 15 -49.94 -6.32 -12.77
CA CYS A 15 -48.53 -6.00 -12.89
C CYS A 15 -47.74 -7.32 -12.91
N ILE A 16 -47.39 -7.81 -14.10
CA ILE A 16 -46.37 -8.85 -14.28
C ILE A 16 -45.02 -8.22 -13.94
N GLY A 17 -44.72 -8.11 -12.65
CA GLY A 17 -43.36 -7.92 -12.19
C GLY A 17 -42.63 -9.25 -12.35
N CYS A 18 -41.76 -9.38 -13.35
CA CYS A 18 -40.82 -10.49 -13.44
C CYS A 18 -39.90 -10.47 -12.21
N LYS A 19 -40.28 -11.17 -11.14
CA LYS A 19 -39.35 -11.54 -10.07
C LYS A 19 -38.41 -12.59 -10.65
N ARG A 20 -37.18 -12.19 -11.01
CA ARG A 20 -36.11 -13.14 -11.37
C ARG A 20 -35.93 -14.12 -10.21
N LYS A 21 -35.82 -15.42 -10.51
CA LYS A 21 -35.59 -16.46 -9.50
C LYS A 21 -34.21 -16.27 -8.84
N PRO A 22 -34.04 -16.58 -7.54
CA PRO A 22 -32.77 -16.44 -6.82
C PRO A 22 -31.60 -17.17 -7.50
N ASP A 23 -31.85 -18.35 -8.07
CA ASP A 23 -30.85 -19.16 -8.76
C ASP A 23 -30.25 -18.45 -9.99
N ASN A 24 -31.07 -17.69 -10.72
CA ASN A 24 -30.60 -16.92 -11.88
C ASN A 24 -29.75 -15.71 -11.45
N ILE A 25 -30.05 -15.10 -10.30
CA ILE A 25 -29.29 -13.94 -9.79
C ILE A 25 -27.89 -14.38 -9.36
N ALA A 26 -27.77 -15.51 -8.67
CA ALA A 26 -26.48 -16.06 -8.27
C ALA A 26 -25.63 -16.50 -9.48
N GLN A 27 -26.28 -17.09 -10.49
CA GLN A 27 -25.61 -17.46 -11.74
C GLN A 27 -25.15 -16.23 -12.55
N ASP A 28 -26.00 -15.19 -12.67
CA ASP A 28 -25.67 -13.92 -13.34
C ASP A 28 -24.49 -13.23 -12.64
N GLN A 29 -24.49 -13.20 -11.30
CA GLN A 29 -23.39 -12.62 -10.51
C GLN A 29 -22.08 -13.41 -10.65
N GLY A 30 -22.16 -14.75 -10.72
CA GLY A 30 -20.99 -15.59 -10.96
C GLY A 30 -20.36 -15.37 -12.33
N MET A 31 -21.17 -15.20 -13.37
CA MET A 31 -20.69 -14.90 -14.73
C MET A 31 -20.05 -13.52 -14.80
N PHE A 32 -20.68 -12.50 -14.21
CA PHE A 32 -20.13 -11.15 -14.22
C PHE A 32 -18.77 -11.07 -13.50
N LEU A 33 -18.62 -11.77 -12.36
CA LEU A 33 -17.33 -11.88 -11.67
C LEU A 33 -16.24 -12.46 -12.60
N GLN A 34 -16.51 -13.56 -13.30
CA GLN A 34 -15.58 -14.18 -14.25
C GLN A 34 -15.24 -13.25 -15.43
N ASN A 35 -16.23 -12.51 -15.92
CA ASN A 35 -16.03 -11.51 -16.97
C ASN A 35 -15.09 -10.38 -16.50
N LEU A 36 -15.27 -9.90 -15.26
CA LEU A 36 -14.42 -8.87 -14.67
C LEU A 36 -12.98 -9.37 -14.47
N GLU A 37 -12.78 -10.58 -13.96
CA GLU A 37 -11.44 -11.19 -13.85
C GLU A 37 -10.77 -11.30 -15.22
N THR A 38 -11.53 -11.71 -16.23
CA THR A 38 -11.02 -11.86 -17.61
C THR A 38 -10.62 -10.52 -18.22
N PHE A 39 -11.49 -9.51 -18.08
CA PHE A 39 -11.19 -8.14 -18.48
C PHE A 39 -9.98 -7.58 -17.74
N SER A 40 -9.87 -7.85 -16.43
CA SER A 40 -8.78 -7.35 -15.58
C SER A 40 -7.41 -7.78 -16.06
N ARG A 41 -7.24 -9.05 -16.44
CA ARG A 41 -5.96 -9.57 -16.94
C ARG A 41 -5.58 -8.95 -18.28
N LEU A 42 -6.53 -8.89 -19.22
CA LEU A 42 -6.30 -8.27 -20.53
C LEU A 42 -5.97 -6.77 -20.42
N TYR A 43 -6.62 -6.06 -19.49
CA TYR A 43 -6.34 -4.66 -19.18
C TYR A 43 -4.86 -4.44 -18.82
N GLY A 44 -4.29 -5.26 -17.93
CA GLY A 44 -2.90 -5.12 -17.51
C GLY A 44 -1.90 -5.32 -18.65
N TYR A 45 -2.11 -6.36 -19.44
CA TYR A 45 -1.26 -6.66 -20.59
C TYR A 45 -1.25 -5.53 -21.61
N ALA A 46 -2.43 -5.01 -21.96
CA ALA A 46 -2.53 -3.91 -22.92
C ALA A 46 -1.93 -2.60 -22.37
N ARG A 47 -2.27 -2.24 -21.12
CA ARG A 47 -1.83 -0.97 -20.50
C ARG A 47 -0.33 -0.86 -20.36
N TRP A 48 0.29 -1.92 -19.85
CA TRP A 48 1.67 -1.85 -19.40
C TRP A 48 2.66 -2.34 -20.44
N PHE A 49 2.25 -3.22 -21.36
CA PHE A 49 3.19 -3.91 -22.23
C PHE A 49 2.96 -3.72 -23.73
N HIS A 50 1.80 -3.21 -24.15
CA HIS A 50 1.58 -2.92 -25.57
C HIS A 50 2.11 -1.51 -25.93
N PRO A 51 2.99 -1.38 -26.94
CA PRO A 51 3.73 -0.14 -27.16
C PRO A 51 3.07 0.83 -28.16
N SER A 52 1.86 0.56 -28.67
CA SER A 52 1.18 1.43 -29.65
C SER A 52 0.96 2.85 -29.12
N ASP A 53 0.95 3.84 -30.01
CA ASP A 53 0.59 5.22 -29.66
C ASP A 53 -0.85 5.36 -29.19
N GLU A 54 -1.78 4.64 -29.83
CA GLU A 54 -3.19 4.65 -29.49
C GLU A 54 -3.42 4.23 -28.02
N ALA A 55 -2.74 3.19 -27.54
CA ALA A 55 -2.77 2.79 -26.13
C ALA A 55 -2.23 3.85 -25.16
N GLN A 56 -1.38 4.79 -25.61
CA GLN A 56 -0.79 5.82 -24.74
C GLN A 56 -1.52 7.15 -24.75
N GLU A 57 -2.39 7.36 -25.73
CA GLU A 57 -3.14 8.61 -25.89
C GLU A 57 -4.51 8.57 -25.17
N ILE A 58 -4.91 7.41 -24.64
CA ILE A 58 -6.19 7.22 -23.96
C ILE A 58 -6.12 7.41 -22.45
N ASP A 59 -7.26 7.75 -21.86
CA ASP A 59 -7.47 7.76 -20.42
C ASP A 59 -7.74 6.33 -19.92
N TRP A 60 -6.74 5.70 -19.31
CA TRP A 60 -6.79 4.32 -18.81
C TRP A 60 -7.75 4.11 -17.63
N ASP A 61 -8.08 5.17 -16.88
CA ASP A 61 -9.06 5.08 -15.79
C ASP A 61 -10.47 5.04 -16.37
N LYS A 62 -10.76 5.91 -17.35
CA LYS A 62 -12.04 5.86 -18.10
C LYS A 62 -12.18 4.57 -18.89
N PHE A 63 -11.09 4.07 -19.47
CA PHE A 63 -11.10 2.79 -20.17
C PHE A 63 -11.45 1.62 -19.25
N ALA A 64 -10.94 1.61 -18.01
CA ALA A 64 -11.30 0.60 -17.02
C ALA A 64 -12.81 0.61 -16.72
N VAL A 65 -13.39 1.80 -16.50
CA VAL A 65 -14.84 1.97 -16.26
C VAL A 65 -15.67 1.55 -17.47
N LEU A 66 -15.27 1.99 -18.68
CA LEU A 66 -15.94 1.59 -19.92
C LEU A 66 -15.92 0.07 -20.11
N GLY A 67 -14.77 -0.58 -19.86
CA GLY A 67 -14.65 -2.03 -19.99
C GLY A 67 -15.57 -2.78 -19.04
N ILE A 68 -15.67 -2.33 -17.79
CA ILE A 68 -16.63 -2.87 -16.80
C ILE A 68 -18.06 -2.78 -17.32
N GLN A 69 -18.47 -1.62 -17.87
CA GLN A 69 -19.80 -1.43 -18.46
C GLN A 69 -20.07 -2.39 -19.63
N LYS A 70 -19.07 -2.62 -20.48
CA LYS A 70 -19.23 -3.48 -21.67
C LYS A 70 -19.36 -4.95 -21.30
N VAL A 71 -18.74 -5.41 -20.22
CA VAL A 71 -18.75 -6.83 -19.82
C VAL A 71 -19.85 -7.20 -18.80
N GLU A 72 -20.59 -6.21 -18.29
CA GLU A 72 -21.61 -6.38 -17.24
C GLU A 72 -22.75 -7.32 -17.65
N ASN A 73 -23.23 -7.20 -18.89
CA ASN A 73 -24.39 -7.96 -19.38
C ASN A 73 -24.02 -9.09 -20.34
N VAL A 74 -22.75 -9.49 -20.38
CA VAL A 74 -22.23 -10.55 -21.24
C VAL A 74 -22.50 -11.92 -20.61
N ASN A 75 -23.16 -12.82 -21.35
CA ASN A 75 -23.67 -14.08 -20.78
C ASN A 75 -23.02 -15.34 -21.35
N SER A 76 -22.00 -15.21 -22.20
CA SER A 76 -21.30 -16.35 -22.78
C SER A 76 -19.83 -16.05 -23.08
N CYS A 77 -19.01 -17.10 -23.13
CA CYS A 77 -17.58 -17.02 -23.48
C CYS A 77 -17.36 -16.39 -24.87
N ALA A 78 -18.16 -16.76 -25.87
CA ALA A 78 -18.05 -16.21 -27.23
C ALA A 78 -18.40 -14.71 -27.27
N GLU A 79 -19.47 -14.30 -26.58
CA GLU A 79 -19.84 -12.90 -26.47
C GLU A 79 -18.80 -12.08 -25.70
N LEU A 80 -18.18 -12.66 -24.66
CA LEU A 80 -17.07 -12.04 -23.92
C LEU A 80 -15.87 -11.81 -24.84
N ARG A 81 -15.44 -12.83 -25.59
CA ARG A 81 -14.37 -12.72 -26.58
C ARG A 81 -14.64 -11.57 -27.55
N ASP A 82 -15.81 -11.54 -28.17
CA ASP A 82 -16.16 -10.52 -29.18
C ASP A 82 -16.30 -9.13 -28.57
N THR A 83 -16.69 -9.04 -27.30
CA THR A 83 -16.78 -7.78 -26.56
C THR A 83 -15.39 -7.24 -26.22
N LEU A 84 -14.50 -8.09 -25.69
CA LEU A 84 -13.12 -7.73 -25.40
C LEU A 84 -12.37 -7.35 -26.68
N TYR A 85 -12.51 -8.11 -27.76
CA TYR A 85 -11.89 -7.79 -29.04
C TYR A 85 -12.31 -6.40 -29.54
N ARG A 86 -13.62 -6.09 -29.55
CA ARG A 86 -14.12 -4.77 -29.97
C ARG A 86 -13.67 -3.64 -29.06
N LEU A 87 -13.50 -3.91 -27.77
CA LEU A 87 -13.08 -2.91 -26.78
C LEU A 87 -11.60 -2.55 -26.94
N PHE A 88 -10.74 -3.53 -27.20
CA PHE A 88 -9.28 -3.33 -27.23
C PHE A 88 -8.71 -3.11 -28.63
N SER A 89 -9.33 -3.62 -29.70
CA SER A 89 -8.80 -3.47 -31.07
C SER A 89 -8.51 -2.03 -31.51
N PRO A 90 -9.20 -0.96 -31.04
CA PRO A 90 -8.81 0.41 -31.39
C PRO A 90 -7.44 0.85 -30.85
N ILE A 91 -6.94 0.20 -29.80
CA ILE A 91 -5.69 0.55 -29.10
C ILE A 91 -4.64 -0.57 -29.09
N VAL A 92 -5.04 -1.80 -29.40
CA VAL A 92 -4.16 -2.95 -29.57
C VAL A 92 -4.49 -3.57 -30.91
N GLN A 93 -3.92 -3.01 -31.97
CA GLN A 93 -4.09 -3.55 -33.31
C GLN A 93 -3.49 -4.97 -33.36
N GLU A 94 -4.14 -5.86 -34.10
CA GLU A 94 -3.77 -7.28 -34.22
C GLU A 94 -3.86 -8.09 -32.92
N LEU A 95 -4.61 -7.60 -31.94
CA LEU A 95 -5.05 -8.40 -30.79
C LEU A 95 -5.78 -9.66 -31.26
N GLN A 96 -5.37 -10.83 -30.79
CA GLN A 96 -6.13 -12.06 -30.97
C GLN A 96 -6.68 -12.53 -29.63
N ILE A 97 -7.93 -12.98 -29.62
CA ILE A 97 -8.54 -13.64 -28.46
C ILE A 97 -9.23 -14.90 -28.98
N TYR A 98 -8.83 -16.06 -28.47
CA TYR A 98 -9.40 -17.34 -28.87
C TYR A 98 -9.60 -18.26 -27.67
N GLU A 99 -10.43 -19.28 -27.87
CA GLU A 99 -10.67 -20.31 -26.87
C GLU A 99 -9.44 -21.23 -26.76
N THR A 100 -9.08 -21.65 -25.54
CA THR A 100 -7.87 -22.43 -25.20
C THR A 100 -7.62 -23.66 -26.11
N GLN A 101 -8.68 -24.20 -26.72
CA GLN A 101 -8.62 -25.40 -27.55
C GLN A 101 -8.27 -25.14 -29.03
N LYS A 102 -8.13 -23.88 -29.45
CA LYS A 102 -7.79 -23.50 -30.84
C LYS A 102 -6.42 -22.83 -30.87
N PRO A 103 -5.33 -23.55 -31.19
CA PRO A 103 -4.02 -22.93 -31.30
C PRO A 103 -3.94 -22.13 -32.60
N GLU A 104 -4.13 -20.81 -32.52
CA GLU A 104 -3.74 -19.91 -33.62
C GLU A 104 -2.24 -19.59 -33.52
N ILE A 105 -1.60 -19.55 -34.69
CA ILE A 105 -0.22 -19.11 -34.87
C ILE A 105 -0.29 -17.61 -35.16
N PHE A 106 0.34 -16.82 -34.30
CA PHE A 106 0.53 -15.40 -34.55
C PHE A 106 1.53 -15.22 -35.70
N ASP A 107 1.16 -14.43 -36.70
CA ASP A 107 2.02 -14.10 -37.84
C ASP A 107 2.62 -12.71 -37.65
N PRO A 108 3.92 -12.57 -37.35
CA PRO A 108 4.55 -11.26 -37.15
C PRO A 108 4.55 -10.36 -38.40
N GLU A 109 4.34 -10.90 -39.61
CA GLU A 109 4.34 -10.10 -40.84
C GLU A 109 3.22 -9.04 -40.84
N ILE A 110 2.13 -9.27 -40.10
CA ILE A 110 1.04 -8.30 -39.94
C ILE A 110 1.47 -7.02 -39.21
N LEU A 111 2.57 -7.06 -38.46
CA LEU A 111 3.12 -5.92 -37.73
C LEU A 111 4.12 -5.10 -38.54
N LEU A 112 4.38 -5.47 -39.80
CA LEU A 112 5.37 -4.79 -40.63
C LEU A 112 4.95 -3.34 -40.92
N SER A 113 5.91 -2.43 -40.84
CA SER A 113 5.73 -1.04 -41.21
C SER A 113 5.90 -0.87 -42.72
N PRO A 114 5.10 -0.01 -43.37
CA PRO A 114 5.37 0.42 -44.74
C PRO A 114 6.65 1.27 -44.85
N ASP A 115 7.18 1.78 -43.74
CA ASP A 115 8.45 2.50 -43.70
C ASP A 115 9.62 1.52 -43.50
N PRO A 116 10.52 1.35 -44.49
CA PRO A 116 11.66 0.43 -44.38
C PRO A 116 12.71 0.87 -43.36
N LYS A 117 12.62 2.10 -42.82
CA LYS A 117 13.50 2.60 -41.75
C LYS A 117 12.90 2.47 -40.36
N ALA A 118 11.69 1.90 -40.25
CA ALA A 118 11.04 1.75 -38.96
C ALA A 118 11.87 0.85 -38.04
N LYS A 119 11.91 1.21 -36.76
CA LYS A 119 12.65 0.52 -35.72
C LYS A 119 11.68 -0.16 -34.76
N PRO A 120 12.07 -1.26 -34.10
CA PRO A 120 11.25 -1.85 -33.05
C PRO A 120 11.06 -0.86 -31.89
N VAL A 121 9.87 -0.86 -31.31
CA VAL A 121 9.53 -0.15 -30.07
C VAL A 121 8.86 -1.12 -29.11
N ALA A 122 9.30 -1.12 -27.86
CA ALA A 122 8.76 -1.92 -26.78
C ALA A 122 8.87 -1.15 -25.45
N TRP A 123 8.19 -1.65 -24.42
CA TRP A 123 8.26 -1.10 -23.07
C TRP A 123 9.48 -1.59 -22.28
N GLN A 124 10.09 -0.69 -21.53
CA GLN A 124 11.04 -1.00 -20.46
C GLN A 124 10.60 -0.30 -19.17
N HIS A 125 10.58 -1.06 -18.09
CA HIS A 125 10.21 -0.60 -16.76
C HIS A 125 11.38 -0.80 -15.80
N TYR A 126 11.96 0.30 -15.30
CA TYR A 126 12.94 0.31 -14.22
C TYR A 126 12.19 0.63 -12.91
N GLY A 127 11.78 -0.40 -12.18
CA GLY A 127 10.59 -0.35 -11.33
C GLY A 127 9.38 0.06 -12.17
N VAL A 128 8.36 0.66 -11.55
CA VAL A 128 7.21 1.19 -12.30
C VAL A 128 7.03 2.67 -12.04
N TYR A 129 6.92 3.44 -13.12
CA TYR A 129 6.51 4.84 -13.07
C TYR A 129 4.99 4.93 -13.30
N VAL A 130 4.28 5.43 -12.29
CA VAL A 130 2.81 5.42 -12.22
C VAL A 130 2.19 6.79 -11.97
N ASP A 131 2.94 7.72 -11.40
CA ASP A 131 2.51 9.08 -11.13
C ASP A 131 3.59 10.08 -11.59
N ASN A 132 3.19 11.34 -11.80
CA ASN A 132 4.12 12.38 -12.27
C ASN A 132 5.05 12.89 -11.14
N ARG A 133 5.24 12.14 -10.04
CA ARG A 133 6.11 12.58 -8.95
C ARG A 133 7.55 12.16 -9.24
N PRO A 134 8.55 12.97 -8.87
CA PRO A 134 9.94 12.55 -8.94
C PRO A 134 10.15 11.28 -8.13
N ASN A 135 10.56 10.20 -8.80
CA ASN A 135 10.91 8.93 -8.19
C ASN A 135 12.16 8.37 -8.89
N ILE A 136 12.78 7.36 -8.29
CA ILE A 136 13.90 6.62 -8.91
C ILE A 136 13.42 5.67 -10.00
N TYR A 137 12.12 5.37 -10.05
CA TYR A 137 11.52 4.47 -11.02
C TYR A 137 11.19 5.22 -12.31
N ASN A 138 11.28 4.50 -13.43
CA ASN A 138 11.00 5.05 -14.74
C ASN A 138 10.38 3.98 -15.66
N SER A 139 9.48 4.40 -16.55
CA SER A 139 8.87 3.55 -17.58
C SER A 139 9.00 4.26 -18.92
N ILE A 140 9.65 3.65 -19.90
CA ILE A 140 9.81 4.25 -21.23
C ILE A 140 9.40 3.29 -22.35
N ARG A 141 9.00 3.86 -23.49
CA ARG A 141 8.98 3.17 -24.78
C ARG A 141 10.27 3.47 -25.51
N THR A 142 11.00 2.45 -25.93
CA THR A 142 12.30 2.60 -26.59
C THR A 142 12.15 3.28 -27.96
N TYR A 143 13.12 4.12 -28.37
CA TYR A 143 13.24 4.64 -29.75
C TYR A 143 12.07 5.52 -30.24
N LYS A 144 11.46 6.34 -29.38
CA LYS A 144 10.43 7.34 -29.77
C LYS A 144 10.94 8.79 -29.81
N SER A 145 12.12 9.11 -29.28
CA SER A 145 12.75 10.44 -29.41
C SER A 145 14.26 10.37 -29.58
N GLU A 146 14.89 11.49 -29.99
CA GLU A 146 16.36 11.61 -30.10
C GLU A 146 17.10 11.38 -28.76
N ILE A 147 16.40 11.42 -27.62
CA ILE A 147 16.95 11.26 -26.26
C ILE A 147 16.65 9.86 -25.68
N ASP A 148 15.68 9.12 -26.24
CA ASP A 148 15.20 7.86 -25.68
C ASP A 148 15.99 6.65 -26.20
N THR A 149 17.16 6.47 -25.58
CA THR A 149 17.91 5.20 -25.59
C THR A 149 17.32 4.23 -24.56
N ALA A 150 17.55 2.93 -24.76
CA ALA A 150 17.13 1.89 -23.83
C ALA A 150 17.71 2.15 -22.41
N MET A 151 16.92 1.92 -21.36
CA MET A 151 17.36 2.08 -19.96
C MET A 151 18.30 0.94 -19.52
N PHE A 152 18.16 -0.22 -20.14
CA PHE A 152 18.95 -1.42 -19.87
C PHE A 152 18.96 -2.34 -21.10
N ASP A 153 19.80 -3.38 -21.10
CA ASP A 153 20.11 -4.16 -22.30
C ASP A 153 18.93 -5.02 -22.79
N ARG A 154 18.10 -5.55 -21.88
CA ARG A 154 16.99 -6.43 -22.23
C ARG A 154 15.84 -5.66 -22.89
N ILE A 155 15.47 -6.05 -24.12
CA ILE A 155 14.33 -5.51 -24.87
C ILE A 155 13.60 -6.66 -25.58
N PRO A 156 12.25 -6.72 -25.56
CA PRO A 156 11.49 -7.69 -26.34
C PRO A 156 11.78 -7.61 -27.84
N GLN A 157 12.07 -8.74 -28.47
CA GLN A 157 12.40 -8.78 -29.90
C GLN A 157 11.15 -8.61 -30.78
N PHE A 158 11.34 -8.14 -32.01
CA PHE A 158 10.23 -8.06 -32.96
C PHE A 158 9.61 -9.44 -33.21
N GLY A 159 8.28 -9.52 -33.12
CA GLY A 159 7.52 -10.78 -33.19
C GLY A 159 7.32 -11.48 -31.85
N GLU A 160 7.93 -11.02 -30.76
CA GLU A 160 7.57 -11.50 -29.42
C GLU A 160 6.17 -11.05 -29.02
N ILE A 161 5.46 -11.95 -28.35
CA ILE A 161 4.05 -11.80 -27.96
C ILE A 161 3.84 -12.21 -26.52
N ILE A 162 2.83 -11.61 -25.89
CA ILE A 162 2.12 -12.18 -24.74
C ILE A 162 1.19 -13.25 -25.28
N LYS A 163 1.24 -14.46 -24.72
CA LYS A 163 0.27 -15.55 -25.01
C LYS A 163 -0.16 -16.19 -23.71
N GLU A 164 -1.16 -15.61 -23.06
CA GLU A 164 -1.55 -15.98 -21.70
C GLU A 164 -3.04 -16.29 -21.58
N PRO A 165 -3.43 -17.25 -20.73
CA PRO A 165 -4.82 -17.44 -20.35
C PRO A 165 -5.31 -16.22 -19.58
N ILE A 166 -6.42 -15.63 -20.03
CA ILE A 166 -7.03 -14.47 -19.36
C ILE A 166 -8.21 -14.85 -18.48
N GLY A 167 -8.74 -16.08 -18.58
CA GLY A 167 -9.91 -16.54 -17.83
C GLY A 167 -11.04 -16.95 -18.78
N SER A 168 -12.10 -17.54 -18.23
CA SER A 168 -13.29 -17.98 -19.01
C SER A 168 -12.95 -18.82 -20.25
N ASN A 169 -11.92 -19.67 -20.17
CA ASN A 169 -11.37 -20.47 -21.29
C ASN A 169 -10.87 -19.65 -22.50
N LEU A 170 -10.47 -18.40 -22.28
CA LEU A 170 -9.89 -17.53 -23.29
C LEU A 170 -8.38 -17.37 -23.08
N ILE A 171 -7.66 -17.32 -24.19
CA ILE A 171 -6.26 -16.92 -24.31
C ILE A 171 -6.22 -15.61 -25.10
N CYS A 172 -5.38 -14.67 -24.68
CA CYS A 172 -5.04 -13.50 -25.47
C CYS A 172 -3.69 -13.68 -26.17
N VAL A 173 -3.53 -13.03 -27.33
CA VAL A 173 -2.24 -12.80 -27.96
C VAL A 173 -2.07 -11.30 -28.19
N ILE A 174 -1.05 -10.71 -27.59
CA ILE A 174 -0.73 -9.28 -27.70
C ILE A 174 0.73 -9.12 -28.14
N PRO A 175 1.03 -8.37 -29.21
CA PRO A 175 2.39 -7.99 -29.56
C PRO A 175 3.07 -7.18 -28.46
N LEU A 176 4.27 -7.59 -28.05
CA LEU A 176 5.12 -6.84 -27.12
C LEU A 176 5.95 -5.74 -27.82
N THR A 177 6.17 -5.93 -29.12
CA THR A 177 7.00 -5.06 -29.93
C THR A 177 6.24 -4.66 -31.18
N LEU A 178 6.24 -3.36 -31.48
CA LEU A 178 5.73 -2.80 -32.74
C LEU A 178 6.86 -2.13 -33.51
N LEU A 179 6.60 -1.65 -34.72
CA LEU A 179 7.53 -0.82 -35.47
C LEU A 179 7.13 0.66 -35.39
N THR A 180 8.12 1.56 -35.26
CA THR A 180 7.92 3.01 -35.23
C THR A 180 8.86 3.72 -36.20
N ASN A 181 8.41 4.83 -36.78
CA ASN A 181 9.25 5.75 -37.54
C ASN A 181 9.59 7.03 -36.75
N ASP A 182 9.69 6.91 -35.43
CA ASP A 182 9.86 7.97 -34.44
C ASP A 182 8.64 8.92 -34.29
N ILE A 183 7.69 8.91 -35.24
CA ILE A 183 6.45 9.72 -35.21
C ILE A 183 5.24 8.88 -34.83
N SER A 184 5.13 7.67 -35.38
CA SER A 184 4.00 6.79 -35.11
C SER A 184 4.38 5.32 -35.06
N THR A 185 3.65 4.55 -34.27
CA THR A 185 3.67 3.08 -34.28
C THR A 185 2.86 2.50 -35.43
N TYR A 186 3.17 1.25 -35.80
CA TYR A 186 2.50 0.45 -36.82
C TYR A 186 2.19 -0.95 -36.28
N PRO A 187 1.05 -1.55 -36.68
CA PRO A 187 0.01 -0.99 -37.55
C PRO A 187 -0.82 0.10 -36.86
N LYS A 188 -1.40 1.02 -37.65
CA LYS A 188 -2.20 2.15 -37.14
C LYS A 188 -3.68 1.82 -37.10
N THR A 189 -4.38 2.35 -36.11
CA THR A 189 -5.84 2.36 -36.11
C THR A 189 -6.35 3.43 -37.09
N ASP A 190 -7.44 3.13 -37.81
CA ASP A 190 -8.03 4.15 -38.69
C ASP A 190 -8.61 5.30 -37.86
N LYS A 191 -8.41 6.54 -38.34
CA LYS A 191 -8.78 7.75 -37.59
C LYS A 191 -10.26 7.78 -37.19
N PRO A 192 -11.24 7.42 -38.06
CA PRO A 192 -12.65 7.36 -37.65
C PRO A 192 -12.93 6.40 -36.49
N THR A 193 -12.35 5.19 -36.51
CA THR A 193 -12.51 4.21 -35.42
C THR A 193 -11.95 4.75 -34.12
N LEU A 194 -10.73 5.29 -34.14
CA LEU A 194 -10.09 5.85 -32.94
C LEU A 194 -10.86 7.06 -32.41
N ALA A 195 -11.34 7.95 -33.28
CA ALA A 195 -12.12 9.13 -32.87
C ALA A 195 -13.47 8.75 -32.23
N ARG A 196 -14.17 7.74 -32.77
CA ARG A 196 -15.39 7.21 -32.15
C ARG A 196 -15.09 6.63 -30.77
N PHE A 197 -14.01 5.85 -30.67
CA PHE A 197 -13.61 5.23 -29.42
C PHE A 197 -13.23 6.27 -28.35
N GLN A 198 -12.46 7.31 -28.72
CA GLN A 198 -12.13 8.42 -27.84
C GLN A 198 -13.40 9.15 -27.36
N SER A 199 -14.39 9.35 -28.27
CA SER A 199 -15.67 9.94 -27.89
C SER A 199 -16.46 9.07 -26.91
N GLU A 200 -16.37 7.73 -26.98
CA GLU A 200 -16.97 6.84 -25.97
C GLU A 200 -16.30 7.03 -24.61
N LEU A 201 -14.96 7.16 -24.57
CA LEU A 201 -14.22 7.43 -23.34
C LEU A 201 -14.56 8.81 -22.76
N ASP A 202 -14.64 9.85 -23.59
CA ASP A 202 -14.93 11.21 -23.13
C ASP A 202 -16.29 11.33 -22.43
N ASN A 203 -17.24 10.45 -22.76
CA ASN A 203 -18.56 10.37 -22.12
C ASN A 203 -18.54 9.68 -20.74
N ILE A 204 -17.44 9.03 -20.35
CA ILE A 204 -17.28 8.43 -19.03
C ILE A 204 -17.01 9.53 -18.00
N ASN A 205 -17.92 9.67 -17.05
CA ASN A 205 -17.77 10.57 -15.91
C ASN A 205 -17.20 9.81 -14.71
N ILE A 206 -16.09 10.31 -14.14
CA ILE A 206 -15.48 9.77 -12.93
C ILE A 206 -15.54 10.86 -11.87
N ASP A 207 -16.27 10.59 -10.80
CA ASP A 207 -16.28 11.43 -9.61
C ASP A 207 -15.81 10.62 -8.41
N GLY A 208 -14.51 10.76 -8.10
CA GLY A 208 -13.88 10.08 -6.98
C GLY A 208 -14.36 10.55 -5.60
N HIS A 209 -15.30 11.49 -5.47
CA HIS A 209 -15.81 11.91 -4.16
C HIS A 209 -16.89 10.96 -3.62
N PHE A 210 -17.62 10.28 -4.51
CA PHE A 210 -18.76 9.43 -4.16
C PHE A 210 -18.44 7.95 -4.39
N PHE A 211 -19.27 7.08 -3.80
CA PHE A 211 -19.22 5.66 -4.13
C PHE A 211 -19.94 5.44 -5.46
N ASP A 212 -19.23 4.85 -6.42
CA ASP A 212 -19.76 4.41 -7.70
C ASP A 212 -19.24 2.98 -7.96
N PRO A 213 -20.11 1.96 -8.01
CA PRO A 213 -19.69 0.57 -8.15
C PRO A 213 -18.72 0.33 -9.32
N GLN A 214 -18.89 0.99 -10.46
CA GLN A 214 -18.05 0.77 -11.64
C GLN A 214 -16.69 1.46 -11.48
N VAL A 215 -16.67 2.68 -10.93
CA VAL A 215 -15.41 3.40 -10.61
C VAL A 215 -14.60 2.67 -9.53
N ASN A 216 -15.28 2.12 -8.52
CA ASN A 216 -14.67 1.36 -7.45
C ASN A 216 -14.12 0.01 -7.96
N LEU A 217 -14.86 -0.70 -8.81
CA LEU A 217 -14.34 -1.89 -9.50
C LEU A 217 -13.13 -1.54 -10.38
N ALA A 218 -13.17 -0.45 -11.14
CA ALA A 218 -12.03 0.00 -11.95
C ALA A 218 -10.79 0.23 -11.07
N SER A 219 -10.97 0.80 -9.88
CA SER A 219 -9.90 1.02 -8.91
C SER A 219 -9.29 -0.29 -8.40
N VAL A 220 -10.08 -1.35 -8.22
CA VAL A 220 -9.58 -2.71 -7.91
C VAL A 220 -8.74 -3.25 -9.06
N ILE A 221 -9.24 -3.16 -10.29
CA ILE A 221 -8.54 -3.66 -11.50
C ILE A 221 -7.19 -2.95 -11.67
N ILE A 222 -7.17 -1.63 -11.52
CA ILE A 222 -5.95 -0.81 -11.62
C ILE A 222 -4.94 -1.22 -10.54
N THR A 223 -5.39 -1.30 -9.29
CA THR A 223 -4.54 -1.69 -8.14
C THR A 223 -3.99 -3.10 -8.30
N TRP A 224 -4.83 -4.03 -8.76
CA TRP A 224 -4.43 -5.42 -8.92
C TRP A 224 -3.34 -5.57 -9.98
N ASN A 225 -3.52 -4.92 -11.13
CA ASN A 225 -2.60 -5.02 -12.26
C ASN A 225 -1.24 -4.41 -11.97
N VAL A 226 -1.20 -3.22 -11.34
CA VAL A 226 0.09 -2.58 -11.04
C VAL A 226 0.90 -3.42 -10.06
N LEU A 227 0.26 -4.02 -9.06
CA LEU A 227 0.94 -4.93 -8.14
C LEU A 227 1.32 -6.24 -8.86
N GLN A 228 0.40 -6.84 -9.63
CA GLN A 228 0.62 -8.08 -10.37
C GLN A 228 1.88 -8.00 -11.24
N HIS A 229 2.16 -6.87 -11.87
CA HIS A 229 3.31 -6.77 -12.78
C HIS A 229 4.58 -6.25 -12.12
N PHE A 230 4.47 -5.44 -11.06
CA PHE A 230 5.61 -4.64 -10.58
C PHE A 230 5.93 -4.79 -9.09
N PHE A 231 5.13 -5.54 -8.31
CA PHE A 231 5.45 -5.77 -6.91
C PHE A 231 6.59 -6.79 -6.75
N PRO A 232 7.71 -6.44 -6.08
CA PRO A 232 8.94 -7.22 -6.15
C PRO A 232 9.05 -8.35 -5.12
N TYR A 233 8.00 -8.61 -4.32
CA TYR A 233 8.04 -9.58 -3.20
C TYR A 233 7.01 -10.71 -3.31
N PHE A 234 6.40 -10.95 -4.47
CA PHE A 234 5.53 -12.12 -4.66
C PHE A 234 6.26 -13.46 -4.52
N ASP A 235 7.59 -13.48 -4.58
CA ASP A 235 8.41 -14.67 -4.29
C ASP A 235 8.66 -14.88 -2.79
N VAL A 236 8.29 -13.90 -1.95
CA VAL A 236 8.51 -13.92 -0.49
C VAL A 236 7.21 -14.09 0.29
N ILE A 237 6.09 -13.56 -0.22
CA ILE A 237 4.79 -13.65 0.44
C ILE A 237 4.04 -14.92 0.03
N ASP A 238 3.24 -15.46 0.95
CA ASP A 238 2.35 -16.59 0.70
C ASP A 238 0.95 -16.05 0.38
N THR A 239 0.72 -15.70 -0.89
CA THR A 239 -0.56 -15.12 -1.33
C THR A 239 -0.87 -15.51 -2.77
N ASP A 240 -2.04 -16.10 -2.98
CA ASP A 240 -2.60 -16.25 -4.33
C ASP A 240 -3.22 -14.91 -4.77
N TRP A 241 -2.43 -14.15 -5.53
CA TRP A 241 -2.88 -12.83 -6.00
C TRP A 241 -4.09 -12.91 -6.94
N ASN A 242 -4.29 -14.02 -7.66
CA ASN A 242 -5.48 -14.19 -8.50
C ASN A 242 -6.73 -14.42 -7.65
N GLU A 243 -6.63 -15.20 -6.58
CA GLU A 243 -7.74 -15.38 -5.62
C GLU A 243 -8.12 -14.03 -4.99
N VAL A 244 -7.12 -13.23 -4.60
CA VAL A 244 -7.34 -11.88 -4.03
C VAL A 244 -8.14 -10.98 -4.99
N LEU A 245 -7.92 -11.06 -6.30
CA LEU A 245 -8.73 -10.31 -7.28
C LEU A 245 -10.21 -10.67 -7.19
N GLY A 246 -10.51 -11.98 -7.28
CA GLY A 246 -11.88 -12.48 -7.26
C GLY A 246 -12.61 -12.14 -5.96
N GLU A 247 -11.93 -12.32 -4.83
CA GLU A 247 -12.48 -11.96 -3.51
C GLU A 247 -12.75 -10.45 -3.38
N THR A 248 -11.82 -9.62 -3.87
CA THR A 248 -11.93 -8.16 -3.78
C THR A 248 -13.05 -7.63 -4.69
N ILE A 249 -13.18 -8.15 -5.91
CA ILE A 249 -14.29 -7.81 -6.80
C ILE A 249 -15.62 -8.21 -6.15
N LYS A 250 -15.72 -9.45 -5.65
CA LYS A 250 -16.92 -9.94 -4.97
C LYS A 250 -17.30 -9.09 -3.77
N SER A 251 -16.33 -8.70 -2.94
CA SER A 251 -16.57 -7.78 -1.82
C SER A 251 -17.08 -6.42 -2.32
N THR A 252 -16.43 -5.86 -3.34
CA THR A 252 -16.79 -4.56 -3.94
C THR A 252 -18.23 -4.52 -4.44
N LEU A 253 -18.72 -5.59 -5.08
CA LEU A 253 -20.09 -5.73 -5.56
C LEU A 253 -21.15 -5.65 -4.43
N THR A 254 -20.76 -5.87 -3.18
CA THR A 254 -21.63 -5.79 -2.00
C THR A 254 -21.54 -4.45 -1.26
N ASN A 255 -20.55 -3.63 -1.59
CA ASN A 255 -20.33 -2.34 -0.94
C ASN A 255 -21.44 -1.34 -1.34
N LYS A 256 -21.77 -0.43 -0.42
CA LYS A 256 -22.82 0.58 -0.65
C LYS A 256 -22.34 2.00 -0.40
N ARG A 257 -21.21 2.15 0.28
CA ARG A 257 -20.65 3.43 0.71
C ARG A 257 -19.16 3.44 0.45
N LYS A 258 -18.62 4.64 0.28
CA LYS A 258 -17.20 4.88 0.01
C LYS A 258 -16.30 4.23 1.06
N LYS A 259 -16.64 4.38 2.35
CA LYS A 259 -15.94 3.72 3.46
C LYS A 259 -16.03 2.19 3.49
N ASP A 260 -17.10 1.59 2.95
CA ASP A 260 -17.17 0.13 2.82
C ASP A 260 -16.09 -0.32 1.82
N PHE A 261 -15.94 0.43 0.72
CA PHE A 261 -14.88 0.21 -0.26
C PHE A 261 -13.48 0.49 0.27
N PHE A 262 -13.29 1.50 1.12
CA PHE A 262 -11.99 1.71 1.80
C PHE A 262 -11.55 0.46 2.55
N VAL A 263 -12.46 -0.17 3.28
CA VAL A 263 -12.18 -1.42 4.01
C VAL A 263 -11.84 -2.54 3.02
N THR A 264 -12.64 -2.73 1.97
CA THR A 264 -12.38 -3.73 0.92
C THR A 264 -11.00 -3.56 0.27
N LEU A 265 -10.65 -2.33 -0.14
CA LEU A 265 -9.36 -2.04 -0.76
C LEU A 265 -8.21 -2.20 0.24
N SER A 266 -8.39 -1.80 1.51
CA SER A 266 -7.38 -2.01 2.55
C SER A 266 -7.15 -3.49 2.85
N GLN A 267 -8.18 -4.33 2.75
CA GLN A 267 -8.07 -5.79 2.85
C GLN A 267 -7.32 -6.39 1.66
N MET A 268 -7.51 -5.85 0.45
CA MET A 268 -6.72 -6.25 -0.71
C MET A 268 -5.24 -5.93 -0.51
N ILE A 269 -4.93 -4.70 -0.05
CA ILE A 269 -3.55 -4.26 0.19
C ILE A 269 -2.91 -4.95 1.39
N SER A 270 -3.68 -5.40 2.38
CA SER A 270 -3.11 -6.18 3.49
C SER A 270 -2.55 -7.53 3.05
N LYS A 271 -2.98 -8.06 1.90
CA LYS A 271 -2.50 -9.34 1.34
C LYS A 271 -1.10 -9.30 0.75
N ILE A 272 -0.50 -8.13 0.54
CA ILE A 272 0.90 -8.05 0.08
C ILE A 272 1.92 -8.00 1.25
N ASP A 273 1.44 -8.02 2.50
CA ASP A 273 2.24 -7.97 3.73
C ASP A 273 3.30 -6.85 3.76
N ASP A 274 3.04 -5.76 3.04
CA ASP A 274 3.98 -4.67 2.84
C ASP A 274 3.83 -3.60 3.92
N GLY A 275 4.92 -3.30 4.63
CA GLY A 275 4.92 -2.22 5.61
C GLY A 275 4.65 -0.84 5.01
N HIS A 276 4.83 -0.67 3.70
CA HIS A 276 4.40 0.52 2.96
C HIS A 276 3.01 0.38 2.31
N GLY A 277 2.40 -0.81 2.34
CA GLY A 277 1.10 -1.13 1.79
C GLY A 277 -0.03 -0.38 2.51
N ILE A 278 -0.43 0.79 2.01
CA ILE A 278 -1.40 1.68 2.67
C ILE A 278 -2.40 2.26 1.66
N VAL A 279 -3.67 2.29 2.04
CA VAL A 279 -4.73 3.06 1.37
C VAL A 279 -4.94 4.37 2.13
N PHE A 280 -4.95 5.49 1.41
CA PHE A 280 -5.09 6.84 1.97
C PHE A 280 -6.47 7.46 1.67
N GLU A 281 -6.65 8.67 2.19
CA GLU A 281 -7.74 9.62 1.92
C GLU A 281 -9.08 9.32 2.61
N GLU A 282 -9.22 8.21 3.36
CA GLU A 282 -10.36 7.99 4.25
C GLU A 282 -10.02 8.38 5.71
N PRO A 283 -10.74 9.34 6.32
CA PRO A 283 -10.47 9.77 7.68
C PRO A 283 -10.86 8.70 8.71
N MET A 284 -10.03 8.57 9.75
CA MET A 284 -10.27 7.69 10.89
C MET A 284 -10.20 8.48 12.19
N TYR A 285 -11.20 8.30 13.05
CA TYR A 285 -11.26 8.88 14.38
C TYR A 285 -10.79 7.84 15.39
N LEU A 286 -9.68 8.12 16.08
CA LEU A 286 -9.00 7.19 16.98
C LEU A 286 -9.45 7.39 18.42
N LEU A 287 -9.36 6.35 19.25
CA LEU A 287 -9.41 6.55 20.69
C LEU A 287 -8.17 7.36 21.12
N PRO A 288 -8.30 8.32 22.04
CA PRO A 288 -7.18 9.11 22.53
C PRO A 288 -6.34 8.33 23.54
N ILE A 289 -5.88 7.14 23.15
CA ILE A 289 -5.00 6.25 23.90
C ILE A 289 -3.95 5.61 23.00
N ARG A 290 -2.88 5.11 23.63
CA ARG A 290 -1.95 4.14 23.06
C ARG A 290 -2.12 2.81 23.77
N THR A 291 -2.13 1.72 23.01
CA THR A 291 -2.26 0.36 23.55
C THR A 291 -1.14 -0.53 23.07
N GLU A 292 -0.83 -1.53 23.89
CA GLU A 292 0.21 -2.51 23.62
C GLU A 292 -0.22 -3.91 24.05
N PHE A 293 0.34 -4.94 23.42
CA PHE A 293 0.10 -6.33 23.78
C PHE A 293 1.15 -6.81 24.78
N ILE A 294 0.78 -6.90 26.05
CA ILE A 294 1.68 -7.15 27.18
C ILE A 294 1.09 -8.27 28.04
N GLU A 295 1.89 -9.29 28.36
CA GLU A 295 1.45 -10.44 29.18
C GLU A 295 0.13 -11.07 28.67
N ASN A 296 0.01 -11.22 27.34
CA ASN A 296 -1.18 -11.72 26.64
C ASN A 296 -2.46 -10.89 26.85
N LYS A 297 -2.32 -9.60 27.15
CA LYS A 297 -3.43 -8.65 27.35
C LYS A 297 -3.19 -7.38 26.54
N ILE A 298 -4.26 -6.69 26.18
CA ILE A 298 -4.18 -5.37 25.56
C ILE A 298 -4.23 -4.30 26.65
N VAL A 299 -3.13 -3.59 26.82
CA VAL A 299 -2.89 -2.69 27.95
C VAL A 299 -2.73 -1.27 27.45
N ILE A 300 -3.39 -0.32 28.12
CA ILE A 300 -3.23 1.10 27.85
C ILE A 300 -1.88 1.56 28.38
N THR A 301 -1.00 2.06 27.50
CA THR A 301 0.33 2.56 27.87
C THR A 301 0.40 4.07 27.95
N ALA A 302 -0.51 4.79 27.28
CA ALA A 302 -0.71 6.23 27.39
C ALA A 302 -2.16 6.61 27.09
N SER A 303 -2.63 7.72 27.67
CA SER A 303 -4.01 8.22 27.49
C SER A 303 -4.06 9.73 27.59
N ASN A 304 -4.77 10.37 26.67
CA ASN A 304 -5.20 11.77 26.78
C ASN A 304 -6.64 11.89 27.30
N ASP A 305 -7.36 10.77 27.45
CA ASP A 305 -8.64 10.71 28.15
C ASP A 305 -8.42 10.57 29.66
N THR A 306 -9.13 11.38 30.45
CA THR A 306 -8.97 11.46 31.91
C THR A 306 -9.63 10.31 32.67
N THR A 307 -10.51 9.56 32.02
CA THR A 307 -11.20 8.39 32.61
C THR A 307 -10.37 7.11 32.49
N LEU A 308 -9.52 7.03 31.46
CA LEU A 308 -8.58 5.94 31.21
C LEU A 308 -7.21 6.22 31.85
N LYS A 309 -6.52 5.16 32.27
CA LYS A 309 -5.22 5.24 32.95
C LYS A 309 -4.23 4.25 32.35
N ARG A 310 -2.94 4.63 32.42
CA ARG A 310 -1.83 3.72 32.12
C ARG A 310 -1.94 2.46 33.00
N GLY A 311 -1.87 1.29 32.38
CA GLY A 311 -1.99 -0.02 33.04
C GLY A 311 -3.41 -0.58 33.14
N ASP A 312 -4.41 0.13 32.63
CA ASP A 312 -5.74 -0.43 32.37
C ASP A 312 -5.65 -1.51 31.29
N ILE A 313 -6.39 -2.60 31.47
CA ILE A 313 -6.50 -3.69 30.50
C ILE A 313 -7.83 -3.55 29.76
N ILE A 314 -7.82 -3.52 28.43
CA ILE A 314 -9.06 -3.54 27.64
C ILE A 314 -9.51 -4.98 27.47
N LEU A 315 -10.79 -5.26 27.74
CA LEU A 315 -11.41 -6.59 27.60
C LEU A 315 -12.40 -6.65 26.43
N ASP A 316 -13.13 -5.56 26.19
CA ASP A 316 -14.18 -5.47 25.18
C ASP A 316 -14.23 -4.07 24.55
N ILE A 317 -14.57 -4.01 23.26
CA ILE A 317 -14.81 -2.80 22.50
C ILE A 317 -16.15 -2.93 21.77
N ASP A 318 -17.07 -2.00 22.03
CA ASP A 318 -18.39 -1.91 21.41
C ASP A 318 -19.28 -3.17 21.50
N GLY A 319 -19.03 -4.04 22.48
CA GLY A 319 -19.75 -5.31 22.68
C GLY A 319 -19.06 -6.52 22.06
N LYS A 320 -17.78 -6.38 21.68
CA LYS A 320 -16.95 -7.41 21.08
C LYS A 320 -15.68 -7.61 21.90
N SER A 321 -15.23 -8.86 22.06
CA SER A 321 -13.93 -9.15 22.66
C SER A 321 -12.82 -8.32 22.02
N VAL A 322 -11.93 -7.77 22.84
CA VAL A 322 -10.82 -6.95 22.37
C VAL A 322 -9.91 -7.70 21.38
N MET A 323 -9.78 -9.03 21.52
CA MET A 323 -8.96 -9.85 20.61
C MET A 323 -9.61 -9.94 19.23
N ASP A 324 -10.92 -10.17 19.17
CA ASP A 324 -11.63 -10.17 17.88
C ASP A 324 -11.61 -8.78 17.24
N ALA A 325 -11.62 -7.70 18.03
CA ALA A 325 -11.50 -6.33 17.54
C ALA A 325 -10.09 -6.07 16.97
N LEU A 326 -9.06 -6.60 17.61
CA LEU A 326 -7.69 -6.56 17.10
C LEU A 326 -7.56 -7.34 15.78
N ASP A 327 -8.07 -8.57 15.71
CA ASP A 327 -8.04 -9.41 14.51
C ASP A 327 -8.73 -8.72 13.31
N GLU A 328 -9.82 -7.98 13.55
CA GLU A 328 -10.47 -7.18 12.50
C GLU A 328 -9.62 -6.01 12.02
N LYS A 329 -8.89 -5.35 12.92
CA LYS A 329 -7.96 -4.27 12.55
C LYS A 329 -6.76 -4.82 11.80
N GLU A 330 -6.22 -5.96 12.20
CA GLU A 330 -5.09 -6.59 11.48
C GLU A 330 -5.45 -6.93 10.03
N LYS A 331 -6.70 -7.32 9.73
CA LYS A 331 -7.15 -7.60 8.36
C LYS A 331 -7.07 -6.41 7.40
N ILE A 332 -7.04 -5.17 7.90
CA ILE A 332 -6.97 -3.95 7.08
C ILE A 332 -5.57 -3.29 7.12
N ILE A 333 -4.59 -3.92 7.78
CA ILE A 333 -3.23 -3.39 7.92
C ILE A 333 -2.25 -4.32 7.20
N SER A 334 -1.50 -3.75 6.26
CA SER A 334 -0.40 -4.43 5.59
C SER A 334 0.91 -4.27 6.38
N GLY A 335 1.77 -5.28 6.31
CA GLY A 335 3.07 -5.32 6.96
C GLY A 335 3.41 -6.69 7.56
N SER A 336 4.65 -6.80 8.04
CA SER A 336 5.10 -7.94 8.84
C SER A 336 4.18 -8.16 10.07
N PRO A 337 4.15 -9.39 10.65
CA PRO A 337 3.34 -9.66 11.84
C PRO A 337 3.54 -8.64 12.97
N GLN A 338 4.79 -8.25 13.25
CA GLN A 338 5.14 -7.29 14.29
C GLN A 338 4.66 -5.86 13.96
N LEU A 339 4.88 -5.38 12.72
CA LEU A 339 4.43 -4.04 12.33
C LEU A 339 2.90 -3.96 12.24
N ARG A 340 2.26 -5.01 11.72
CA ARG A 340 0.81 -5.12 11.60
C ARG A 340 0.15 -5.04 12.97
N ARG A 341 0.64 -5.84 13.93
CA ARG A 341 0.19 -5.81 15.33
C ARG A 341 0.39 -4.44 15.96
N TYR A 342 1.57 -3.86 15.81
CA TYR A 342 1.91 -2.53 16.34
C TYR A 342 0.95 -1.46 15.82
N ARG A 343 0.70 -1.40 14.51
CA ARG A 343 -0.24 -0.44 13.90
C ARG A 343 -1.69 -0.70 14.28
N ALA A 344 -2.13 -1.97 14.28
CA ALA A 344 -3.49 -2.34 14.62
C ALA A 344 -3.87 -1.95 16.06
N LEU A 345 -2.96 -2.14 17.02
CA LEU A 345 -3.11 -1.69 18.41
C LEU A 345 -3.24 -0.16 18.53
N ASN A 346 -2.55 0.59 17.66
CA ASN A 346 -2.59 2.05 17.66
C ASN A 346 -3.87 2.65 17.06
N ILE A 347 -4.67 1.83 16.37
CA ILE A 347 -5.98 2.23 15.80
C ILE A 347 -7.14 1.44 16.41
N LEU A 348 -6.88 0.77 17.52
CA LEU A 348 -7.85 -0.07 18.20
C LEU A 348 -9.04 0.78 18.67
N GLY A 349 -10.27 0.34 18.36
CA GLY A 349 -11.48 1.14 18.59
C GLY A 349 -11.64 2.37 17.67
N GLY A 350 -10.72 2.56 16.71
CA GLY A 350 -10.81 3.62 15.70
C GLY A 350 -12.01 3.42 14.76
N LYS A 351 -12.69 4.51 14.42
CA LYS A 351 -13.92 4.52 13.62
C LYS A 351 -13.72 5.36 12.36
N LEU A 352 -14.17 4.85 11.21
CA LEU A 352 -14.29 5.66 10.00
C LEU A 352 -15.44 6.67 10.18
N ASP A 353 -15.39 7.79 9.44
CA ASP A 353 -16.37 8.86 9.58
C ASP A 353 -17.84 8.35 9.45
N GLN A 354 -18.69 8.85 10.33
CA GLN A 354 -20.12 8.56 10.34
C GLN A 354 -20.96 9.65 9.66
N GLY A 355 -20.38 10.82 9.39
CA GLY A 355 -21.06 11.94 8.72
C GLY A 355 -21.09 11.83 7.20
N ASN A 356 -22.19 12.26 6.59
CA ASN A 356 -22.29 12.52 5.14
C ASN A 356 -21.61 13.86 4.73
N ALA A 357 -20.69 14.39 5.54
CA ALA A 357 -20.16 15.74 5.37
C ALA A 357 -18.71 15.69 4.89
N ILE A 358 -18.56 16.09 3.63
CA ILE A 358 -17.31 16.43 2.97
C ILE A 358 -16.62 17.54 3.78
N ASN A 359 -15.52 17.23 4.45
CA ASN A 359 -14.57 18.24 4.90
C ASN A 359 -13.28 18.05 4.07
N ILE A 360 -13.20 18.81 2.97
CA ILE A 360 -12.00 18.96 2.14
C ILE A 360 -10.94 19.63 3.00
N HIS A 361 -10.00 18.82 3.49
CA HIS A 361 -8.68 19.32 3.83
C HIS A 361 -7.68 18.58 2.95
N THR A 362 -7.23 19.29 1.92
CA THR A 362 -6.03 18.97 1.15
C THR A 362 -4.90 18.62 2.10
N PHE A 363 -4.40 17.37 2.01
CA PHE A 363 -3.19 16.93 2.69
C PHE A 363 -1.98 17.63 2.06
N GLU A 364 -1.70 18.85 2.51
CA GLU A 364 -0.34 19.38 2.45
C GLU A 364 0.44 18.81 3.64
N PHE A 365 1.59 18.19 3.37
CA PHE A 365 2.65 18.00 4.37
C PHE A 365 3.21 19.39 4.73
N ALA A 366 2.44 20.17 5.48
CA ALA A 366 2.83 21.50 5.91
C ALA A 366 2.89 21.55 7.42
N ASN A 367 4.10 21.75 7.93
CA ASN A 367 4.39 22.24 9.26
C ASN A 367 3.61 23.53 9.52
N ASN A 368 2.42 23.43 10.10
CA ASN A 368 1.76 24.57 10.74
C ASN A 368 0.87 24.09 11.88
N LYS A 369 1.34 24.32 13.11
CA LYS A 369 0.53 24.25 14.33
C LYS A 369 -0.56 25.33 14.27
N LYS A 370 -1.74 24.99 13.75
CA LYS A 370 -2.97 25.67 14.14
C LYS A 370 -3.74 24.72 15.07
N GLU A 371 -4.09 25.23 16.24
CA GLU A 371 -4.96 24.56 17.21
C GLU A 371 -6.35 24.34 16.58
N ASN A 372 -6.52 23.23 15.87
CA ASN A 372 -7.83 22.75 15.50
C ASN A 372 -8.45 22.06 16.72
N LYS A 373 -9.62 22.52 17.15
CA LYS A 373 -10.42 21.79 18.14
C LYS A 373 -10.71 20.39 17.58
N PRO A 374 -10.57 19.31 18.38
CA PRO A 374 -10.80 17.96 17.89
C PRO A 374 -12.26 17.81 17.43
N GLU A 375 -12.45 17.48 16.15
CA GLU A 375 -13.73 16.99 15.66
C GLU A 375 -14.02 15.64 16.34
N LEU A 376 -15.14 15.56 17.06
CA LEU A 376 -15.51 14.40 17.85
C LEU A 376 -16.11 13.33 16.94
N GLY A 377 -15.43 12.19 16.82
CA GLY A 377 -16.02 10.95 16.34
C GLY A 377 -16.89 10.36 17.46
N GLY A 378 -18.03 9.74 17.11
CA GLY A 378 -18.95 9.18 18.10
C GLY A 378 -18.27 8.28 19.15
N GLY A 379 -18.85 8.19 20.35
CA GLY A 379 -18.23 7.47 21.48
C GLY A 379 -18.05 5.97 21.24
N THR A 380 -16.96 5.42 21.77
CA THR A 380 -16.63 4.00 21.80
C THR A 380 -16.85 3.44 23.20
N ARG A 381 -17.59 2.35 23.30
CA ARG A 381 -17.82 1.65 24.57
C ARG A 381 -16.66 0.71 24.85
N LEU A 382 -16.09 0.81 26.04
CA LEU A 382 -14.99 -0.04 26.50
C LEU A 382 -15.41 -0.77 27.77
N LEU A 383 -15.14 -2.08 27.83
CA LEU A 383 -15.01 -2.79 29.11
C LEU A 383 -13.52 -2.88 29.43
N ILE A 384 -13.10 -2.30 30.54
CA ILE A 384 -11.73 -2.37 31.02
C ILE A 384 -11.65 -3.12 32.35
N GLU A 385 -10.47 -3.67 32.66
CA GLU A 385 -10.09 -4.14 33.98
C GLU A 385 -9.05 -3.18 34.59
N ARG A 386 -9.36 -2.67 35.78
CA ARG A 386 -8.47 -1.86 36.61
C ARG A 386 -8.44 -2.45 38.01
N ASP A 387 -7.25 -2.79 38.51
CA ASP A 387 -7.06 -3.38 39.84
C ASP A 387 -7.96 -4.61 40.12
N GLY A 388 -8.11 -5.47 39.10
CA GLY A 388 -8.94 -6.68 39.15
C GLY A 388 -10.46 -6.42 39.11
N LYS A 389 -10.90 -5.18 38.84
CA LYS A 389 -12.32 -4.81 38.75
C LYS A 389 -12.67 -4.34 37.34
N GLY A 390 -13.75 -4.88 36.80
CA GLY A 390 -14.33 -4.46 35.52
C GLY A 390 -14.99 -3.09 35.60
N GLN A 391 -14.80 -2.24 34.59
CA GLN A 391 -15.44 -0.94 34.45
C GLN A 391 -15.91 -0.72 33.01
N ASN A 392 -17.15 -0.26 32.85
CA ASN A 392 -17.68 0.15 31.55
C ASN A 392 -17.49 1.66 31.37
N LEU A 393 -16.89 2.06 30.27
CA LEU A 393 -16.61 3.45 29.93
C LEU A 393 -17.10 3.76 28.52
N ILE A 394 -17.41 5.04 28.26
CA ILE A 394 -17.66 5.55 26.92
C ILE A 394 -16.64 6.65 26.67
N VAL A 395 -15.79 6.45 25.68
CA VAL A 395 -14.67 7.34 25.36
C VAL A 395 -14.88 7.93 23.98
N ALA A 396 -14.74 9.24 23.85
CA ALA A 396 -14.88 9.92 22.58
C ALA A 396 -13.68 9.62 21.67
N ASN A 397 -13.93 9.40 20.39
CA ASN A 397 -12.86 9.32 19.41
C ASN A 397 -12.48 10.74 18.93
N SER A 398 -11.21 10.98 18.64
CA SER A 398 -10.72 12.24 18.07
C SER A 398 -10.05 12.02 16.72
N ARG A 399 -9.89 13.11 15.96
CA ARG A 399 -9.18 13.12 14.68
C ARG A 399 -7.65 13.25 14.84
N ASP A 400 -7.14 12.99 16.04
CA ASP A 400 -5.70 13.08 16.33
C ASP A 400 -5.00 11.80 15.89
N GLY A 401 -4.49 11.80 14.65
CA GLY A 401 -3.75 10.68 14.08
C GLY A 401 -4.36 10.15 12.79
N SER A 402 -3.96 8.93 12.42
CA SER A 402 -4.37 8.24 11.19
C SER A 402 -4.17 6.73 11.32
N ILE A 403 -4.49 5.99 10.25
CA ILE A 403 -4.28 4.53 10.18
C ILE A 403 -2.81 4.10 10.39
N ILE A 404 -1.86 5.02 10.18
CA ILE A 404 -0.42 4.76 10.26
C ILE A 404 0.25 5.40 11.48
N PHE A 405 -0.41 6.35 12.13
CA PHE A 405 0.22 7.22 13.13
C PHE A 405 -0.75 7.56 14.24
N ASN A 406 -0.34 7.29 15.48
CA ASN A 406 -1.03 7.73 16.69
C ASN A 406 -0.07 8.67 17.46
N PRO A 407 -0.45 9.94 17.70
CA PRO A 407 0.43 10.92 18.33
C PRO A 407 0.61 10.71 19.83
N ILE A 408 -0.12 9.78 20.45
CA ILE A 408 -0.15 9.61 21.89
C ILE A 408 1.06 8.83 22.36
N ASP A 409 1.74 9.39 23.34
CA ASP A 409 2.97 8.86 23.88
C ASP A 409 3.07 9.20 25.37
N GLY A 410 3.56 8.25 26.16
CA GLY A 410 3.67 8.34 27.61
C GLY A 410 5.11 8.16 28.11
N ARG A 411 6.11 8.27 27.23
CA ARG A 411 7.53 8.23 27.59
C ARG A 411 7.90 9.38 28.54
N GLU A 412 8.79 9.10 29.50
CA GLU A 412 9.22 10.06 30.52
C GLU A 412 9.86 11.31 29.90
N TYR A 413 10.77 11.14 28.95
CA TYR A 413 11.53 12.22 28.29
C TYR A 413 10.93 12.63 26.95
N LEU A 414 9.60 12.67 26.85
CA LEU A 414 8.90 12.96 25.59
C LEU A 414 9.08 14.42 25.13
N SER A 415 9.21 15.36 26.06
CA SER A 415 9.27 16.80 25.77
C SER A 415 10.69 17.32 25.55
N GLU A 416 11.66 16.55 26.00
CA GLU A 416 13.09 16.78 25.91
C GLU A 416 13.61 16.38 24.53
N THR A 417 14.77 16.92 24.15
CA THR A 417 15.44 16.56 22.89
C THR A 417 16.72 15.79 23.16
N ILE A 418 17.63 16.39 23.93
CA ILE A 418 18.90 15.77 24.38
C ILE A 418 19.09 16.08 25.87
N ILE A 419 19.21 15.05 26.69
CA ILE A 419 19.36 15.16 28.15
C ILE A 419 20.49 14.26 28.65
N GLU A 420 21.27 14.75 29.61
CA GLU A 420 22.20 13.92 30.38
C GLU A 420 21.42 13.25 31.52
N ILE A 421 21.16 11.95 31.39
CA ILE A 421 20.31 11.22 32.34
C ILE A 421 21.13 10.61 33.49
N GLU A 422 22.40 10.34 33.25
CA GLU A 422 23.42 9.98 34.25
C GLU A 422 24.74 10.64 33.86
N SER A 423 25.69 10.73 34.79
CA SER A 423 26.98 11.38 34.52
C SER A 423 27.68 10.75 33.30
N GLY A 424 27.81 11.56 32.25
CA GLY A 424 28.39 11.16 30.96
C GLY A 424 27.51 10.28 30.08
N ILE A 425 26.27 9.99 30.44
CA ILE A 425 25.31 9.19 29.65
C ILE A 425 24.19 10.12 29.17
N TYR A 426 24.08 10.25 27.85
CA TYR A 426 23.08 11.10 27.21
C TYR A 426 21.96 10.27 26.59
N TYR A 427 20.74 10.78 26.67
CA TYR A 427 19.58 10.25 25.96
C TYR A 427 19.11 11.27 24.92
N ILE A 428 18.82 10.78 23.72
CA ILE A 428 18.30 11.56 22.60
C ILE A 428 16.92 11.03 22.24
N ASN A 429 15.90 11.87 22.41
CA ASN A 429 14.56 11.62 21.89
C ASN A 429 14.54 11.97 20.40
N MET A 430 14.67 10.98 19.53
CA MET A 430 14.74 11.22 18.08
C MET A 430 13.40 11.72 17.50
N SER A 431 12.28 11.47 18.17
CA SER A 431 10.96 12.00 17.78
C SER A 431 10.86 13.51 17.91
N ASN A 432 11.57 14.10 18.86
CA ASN A 432 11.47 15.52 19.16
C ASN A 432 12.71 16.32 18.74
N CYS A 433 13.90 15.72 18.85
CA CYS A 433 15.17 16.35 18.51
C CYS A 433 15.26 16.72 17.02
N THR A 434 15.69 17.95 16.74
CA THR A 434 15.98 18.43 15.39
C THR A 434 17.45 18.27 15.04
N GLU A 435 17.78 18.22 13.75
CA GLU A 435 19.17 18.21 13.26
C GLU A 435 19.98 19.38 13.82
N LYS A 436 19.37 20.57 13.94
CA LYS A 436 20.02 21.75 14.51
C LYS A 436 20.41 21.55 15.98
N GLU A 437 19.54 20.98 16.79
CA GLU A 437 19.82 20.72 18.21
C GLU A 437 20.89 19.64 18.38
N PHE A 438 20.85 18.59 17.55
CA PHE A 438 21.91 17.58 17.50
C PHE A 438 23.26 18.22 17.15
N GLU A 439 23.32 19.02 16.09
CA GLU A 439 24.54 19.71 15.66
C GLU A 439 25.11 20.65 16.74
N GLN A 440 24.26 21.30 17.55
CA GLN A 440 24.70 22.14 18.67
C GLN A 440 25.29 21.34 19.85
N LYS A 441 24.96 20.06 19.99
CA LYS A 441 25.40 19.19 21.08
C LYS A 441 26.43 18.15 20.66
N LYS A 442 26.73 18.01 19.37
CA LYS A 442 27.58 16.92 18.84
C LYS A 442 28.96 16.83 19.49
N ASP A 443 29.60 17.94 19.83
CA ASP A 443 30.93 17.93 20.46
C ASP A 443 30.90 17.40 21.90
N ILE A 444 29.76 17.56 22.59
CA ILE A 444 29.51 16.99 23.93
C ILE A 444 29.22 15.51 23.78
N LEU A 445 28.32 15.15 22.85
CA LEU A 445 27.94 13.76 22.57
C LEU A 445 29.15 12.91 22.15
N ALA A 446 30.03 13.46 21.31
CA ALA A 446 31.25 12.78 20.85
C ALA A 446 32.21 12.37 21.99
N LYS A 447 32.13 13.07 23.13
CA LYS A 447 32.97 12.85 24.33
C LYS A 447 32.23 12.15 25.47
N ALA A 448 30.94 11.86 25.29
CA ALA A 448 30.14 11.18 26.29
C ALA A 448 30.67 9.76 26.55
N LYS A 449 30.38 9.21 27.74
CA LYS A 449 30.57 7.78 28.01
C LYS A 449 29.68 6.95 27.09
N ALA A 450 28.40 7.31 27.02
CA ALA A 450 27.42 6.64 26.18
C ALA A 450 26.35 7.62 25.67
N VAL A 451 25.76 7.30 24.52
CA VAL A 451 24.60 8.00 23.95
C VAL A 451 23.53 6.96 23.61
N ILE A 452 22.36 7.13 24.21
CA ILE A 452 21.16 6.33 23.96
C ILE A 452 20.28 7.10 22.96
N TYR A 453 20.07 6.52 21.79
CA TYR A 453 19.24 7.04 20.72
C TYR A 453 17.88 6.34 20.77
N ASP A 454 16.83 7.05 21.20
CA ASP A 454 15.47 6.50 21.19
C ASP A 454 14.81 6.75 19.83
N GLN A 455 14.81 5.70 19.00
CA GLN A 455 14.29 5.72 17.63
C GLN A 455 12.78 5.38 17.57
N ARG A 456 12.14 5.11 18.70
CA ARG A 456 10.72 4.70 18.73
C ARG A 456 9.80 5.81 18.24
N GLY A 457 8.87 5.44 17.36
CA GLY A 457 7.85 6.32 16.80
C GLY A 457 8.33 7.15 15.61
N SER A 458 7.55 8.19 15.27
CA SER A 458 7.95 9.12 14.22
C SER A 458 9.20 9.89 14.65
N SER A 459 10.17 10.05 13.76
CA SER A 459 11.48 10.62 14.07
C SER A 459 11.71 11.93 13.31
N ARG A 460 12.11 12.99 14.02
CA ARG A 460 12.55 14.28 13.47
C ARG A 460 14.04 14.31 13.19
N LEU A 461 14.82 13.60 14.00
CA LEU A 461 16.22 13.28 13.76
C LEU A 461 16.31 11.83 13.30
N SER A 462 17.17 11.54 12.32
CA SER A 462 17.38 10.16 11.87
C SER A 462 18.87 9.80 11.87
N PHE A 463 19.16 8.50 11.75
CA PHE A 463 20.54 8.06 11.62
C PHE A 463 21.22 8.51 10.32
N PHE A 464 20.51 9.05 9.33
CA PHE A 464 21.15 9.73 8.20
C PHE A 464 22.06 10.89 8.66
N GLN A 465 21.65 11.62 9.71
CA GLN A 465 22.44 12.71 10.29
C GLN A 465 23.52 12.22 11.26
N ILE A 466 23.25 11.13 11.99
CA ILE A 466 24.09 10.66 13.10
C ILE A 466 25.20 9.72 12.60
N LEU A 467 24.86 8.78 11.72
CA LEU A 467 25.74 7.71 11.23
C LEU A 467 27.10 8.21 10.71
N PRO A 468 27.21 9.34 9.96
CA PRO A 468 28.51 9.87 9.53
C PRO A 468 29.49 10.14 10.67
N TYR A 469 29.01 10.41 11.88
CA TYR A 469 29.85 10.66 13.06
C TYR A 469 30.24 9.37 13.80
N LEU A 470 29.63 8.23 13.46
CA LEU A 470 29.88 6.91 14.05
C LEU A 470 30.88 6.07 13.24
N ILE A 471 31.38 6.59 12.11
CA ILE A 471 32.26 5.86 11.19
C ILE A 471 33.58 6.63 10.97
N GLU A 472 34.68 5.91 10.82
CA GLU A 472 36.01 6.49 10.52
C GLU A 472 36.35 6.45 9.03
N GLU A 473 35.75 5.51 8.29
CA GLU A 473 35.93 5.30 6.86
C GLU A 473 34.57 5.23 6.15
N PRO A 474 34.51 5.42 4.81
CA PRO A 474 33.26 5.31 4.08
C PRO A 474 32.63 3.91 4.20
N VAL A 475 31.33 3.86 4.47
CA VAL A 475 30.54 2.62 4.54
C VAL A 475 29.43 2.64 3.51
N THR A 476 28.86 1.47 3.19
CA THR A 476 27.76 1.36 2.22
C THR A 476 26.48 0.83 2.85
N SER A 477 25.32 1.21 2.31
CA SER A 477 24.05 0.53 2.55
C SER A 477 24.06 -0.90 2.01
N ALA A 478 23.03 -1.67 2.37
CA ALA A 478 22.73 -2.92 1.71
C ALA A 478 22.39 -2.69 0.23
N TRP A 479 22.34 -3.78 -0.54
CA TRP A 479 21.98 -3.73 -1.95
C TRP A 479 20.50 -3.38 -2.15
N TRP A 480 20.27 -2.41 -3.02
CA TRP A 480 18.99 -2.01 -3.54
C TRP A 480 18.81 -2.62 -4.92
N ASN A 481 17.79 -3.46 -5.06
CA ASN A 481 17.52 -4.23 -6.27
C ASN A 481 16.25 -3.66 -6.91
N VAL A 482 16.42 -2.81 -7.92
CA VAL A 482 15.29 -2.26 -8.67
C VAL A 482 14.92 -3.21 -9.81
N PRO A 483 13.67 -3.69 -9.90
CA PRO A 483 13.23 -4.58 -10.97
C PRO A 483 13.42 -3.96 -12.36
N GLN A 484 13.91 -4.73 -13.31
CA GLN A 484 13.94 -4.40 -14.73
C GLN A 484 12.94 -5.31 -15.45
N THR A 485 11.76 -4.77 -15.74
CA THR A 485 10.62 -5.54 -16.25
C THR A 485 10.34 -5.18 -17.70
N VAL A 486 10.27 -6.20 -18.55
CA VAL A 486 9.84 -6.08 -19.97
C VAL A 486 8.73 -7.05 -20.36
N TYR A 487 8.47 -8.07 -19.54
CA TYR A 487 7.41 -9.05 -19.74
C TYR A 487 6.36 -8.95 -18.62
N PRO A 488 5.09 -9.28 -18.91
CA PRO A 488 4.05 -9.34 -17.90
C PRO A 488 4.30 -10.46 -16.88
N ASP A 489 3.47 -10.46 -15.84
CA ASP A 489 3.40 -11.51 -14.82
C ASP A 489 4.72 -11.84 -14.13
N ARG A 490 5.63 -10.85 -14.05
CA ARG A 490 6.93 -10.95 -13.37
C ARG A 490 7.82 -12.04 -13.98
N LYS A 491 7.62 -12.35 -15.27
CA LYS A 491 8.47 -13.30 -16.00
C LYS A 491 9.81 -12.63 -16.35
N GLU A 492 10.90 -13.37 -16.14
CA GLU A 492 12.26 -12.94 -16.52
C GLU A 492 12.66 -11.55 -15.97
N VAL A 493 12.25 -11.23 -14.74
CA VAL A 493 12.62 -9.97 -14.08
C VAL A 493 14.09 -10.01 -13.68
N GLU A 494 14.88 -9.10 -14.26
CA GLU A 494 16.25 -8.81 -13.82
C GLU A 494 16.25 -7.70 -12.77
N PHE A 495 17.38 -7.49 -12.09
CA PHE A 495 17.52 -6.44 -11.08
C PHE A 495 18.75 -5.60 -11.34
N HIS A 496 18.56 -4.28 -11.36
CA HIS A 496 19.68 -3.36 -11.23
C HIS A 496 20.07 -3.23 -9.77
N ILE A 497 21.33 -3.56 -9.49
CA ILE A 497 21.89 -3.58 -8.14
C ILE A 497 22.64 -2.27 -7.91
N SER A 498 22.26 -1.56 -6.85
CA SER A 498 22.94 -0.35 -6.41
C SER A 498 23.07 -0.32 -4.89
N ASN A 499 23.89 0.58 -4.37
CA ASN A 499 23.94 0.90 -2.95
C ASN A 499 24.25 2.39 -2.78
N TRP A 500 24.11 2.85 -1.55
CA TRP A 500 24.45 4.21 -1.16
C TRP A 500 25.70 4.22 -0.29
N THR A 501 26.64 5.12 -0.59
CA THR A 501 27.86 5.31 0.20
C THR A 501 27.69 6.47 1.19
N VAL A 502 28.02 6.23 2.45
CA VAL A 502 28.05 7.21 3.54
C VAL A 502 29.49 7.61 3.83
N GLN A 503 29.75 8.91 3.85
CA GLN A 503 31.08 9.46 4.12
C GLN A 503 31.22 9.86 5.61
N PRO A 504 32.38 9.65 6.24
CA PRO A 504 32.61 10.03 7.63
C PRO A 504 32.61 11.55 7.83
N LYS A 505 32.21 11.99 9.03
CA LYS A 505 32.24 13.40 9.48
C LYS A 505 32.96 13.52 10.83
N GLN A 506 33.49 14.72 11.08
CA GLN A 506 34.13 15.08 12.35
C GLN A 506 33.22 15.96 13.22
N PRO A 507 33.24 15.81 14.56
CA PRO A 507 34.11 14.91 15.32
C PRO A 507 33.63 13.44 15.25
N PHE A 508 34.56 12.49 15.22
CA PHE A 508 34.23 11.08 15.42
C PHE A 508 33.73 10.83 16.85
N PHE A 509 32.60 10.13 16.98
CA PHE A 509 31.98 9.84 18.28
C PHE A 509 32.64 8.60 18.88
N LYS A 510 33.43 8.82 19.93
CA LYS A 510 34.04 7.72 20.71
C LYS A 510 33.11 7.13 21.77
N SER A 511 31.95 7.75 21.96
CA SER A 511 30.92 7.32 22.90
C SER A 511 30.34 5.97 22.51
N LYS A 512 29.98 5.15 23.50
CA LYS A 512 29.19 3.94 23.26
C LYS A 512 27.79 4.31 22.74
N SER A 513 27.46 3.87 21.54
CA SER A 513 26.17 4.11 20.90
C SER A 513 25.18 2.99 21.23
N ILE A 514 24.01 3.35 21.74
CA ILE A 514 22.92 2.41 22.09
C ILE A 514 21.64 2.88 21.44
N ILE A 515 20.92 2.00 20.76
CA ILE A 515 19.70 2.33 20.02
C ILE A 515 18.51 1.59 20.61
N ILE A 516 17.43 2.31 20.91
CA ILE A 516 16.16 1.71 21.29
C ILE A 516 15.28 1.57 20.05
N ASN A 517 14.94 0.33 19.69
CA ASN A 517 14.10 -0.01 18.54
C ASN A 517 12.73 -0.55 18.97
N ASP A 518 11.76 -0.38 18.08
CA ASP A 518 10.46 -1.05 18.11
C ASP A 518 9.97 -1.33 16.67
N PRO A 519 8.81 -2.01 16.48
CA PRO A 519 8.28 -2.30 15.15
C PRO A 519 7.92 -1.06 14.32
N SER A 520 7.96 0.16 14.86
CA SER A 520 7.74 1.39 14.08
C SER A 520 8.96 1.79 13.25
N VAL A 521 10.14 1.22 13.54
CA VAL A 521 11.35 1.41 12.74
C VAL A 521 11.17 0.74 11.38
N VAL A 522 10.91 1.56 10.37
CA VAL A 522 10.60 1.14 8.99
C VAL A 522 11.40 1.97 7.98
N SER A 523 11.52 1.50 6.75
CA SER A 523 12.00 2.29 5.60
C SER A 523 13.42 2.83 5.79
N ALA A 524 13.60 4.15 5.72
CA ALA A 524 14.79 4.88 6.16
C ALA A 524 15.42 4.31 7.45
N GLY A 525 14.61 3.98 8.47
CA GLY A 525 15.09 3.37 9.71
C GLY A 525 15.74 2.01 9.48
N GLU A 526 15.16 1.17 8.62
CA GLU A 526 15.70 -0.15 8.24
C GLU A 526 16.97 -0.03 7.40
N THR A 527 17.08 1.01 6.55
CA THR A 527 18.32 1.29 5.81
C THR A 527 19.48 1.56 6.77
N MET A 528 19.22 2.37 7.81
CA MET A 528 20.21 2.69 8.83
C MET A 528 20.55 1.47 9.67
N MET A 529 19.53 0.71 10.09
CA MET A 529 19.74 -0.49 10.88
C MET A 529 20.60 -1.52 10.15
N GLY A 530 20.43 -1.70 8.84
CA GLY A 530 21.33 -2.57 8.07
C GLY A 530 22.80 -2.16 8.13
N ILE A 531 23.08 -0.85 8.06
CA ILE A 531 24.46 -0.36 8.18
C ILE A 531 24.97 -0.54 9.62
N ILE A 532 24.16 -0.19 10.61
CA ILE A 532 24.53 -0.29 12.03
C ILE A 532 24.84 -1.74 12.41
N ASP A 533 24.00 -2.69 12.00
CA ASP A 533 24.14 -4.12 12.23
C ASP A 533 25.39 -4.68 11.54
N HIS A 534 25.54 -4.45 10.23
CA HIS A 534 26.64 -5.01 9.45
C HIS A 534 28.02 -4.52 9.90
N TYR A 535 28.14 -3.22 10.21
CA TYR A 535 29.40 -2.61 10.63
C TYR A 535 29.58 -2.56 12.16
N ASN A 536 28.64 -3.14 12.92
CA ASN A 536 28.67 -3.20 14.39
C ASN A 536 28.89 -1.83 15.06
N LEU A 537 28.09 -0.83 14.63
CA LEU A 537 28.31 0.58 15.01
C LEU A 537 27.59 0.99 16.31
N ALA A 538 26.62 0.21 16.76
CA ALA A 538 25.87 0.47 17.98
C ALA A 538 25.26 -0.82 18.53
N THR A 539 25.01 -0.84 19.84
CA THR A 539 24.24 -1.90 20.50
C THR A 539 22.76 -1.57 20.45
N THR A 540 21.91 -2.56 20.16
CA THR A 540 20.47 -2.39 20.00
C THR A 540 19.68 -3.01 21.16
N VAL A 541 18.61 -2.34 21.57
CA VAL A 541 17.75 -2.72 22.71
C VAL A 541 16.29 -2.57 22.29
N GLY A 542 15.41 -3.45 22.76
CA GLY A 542 13.96 -3.29 22.60
C GLY A 542 13.33 -4.43 21.82
N GLU A 543 12.68 -4.11 20.70
CA GLU A 543 11.97 -5.09 19.86
C GLU A 543 12.50 -5.12 18.42
N LEU A 544 12.08 -6.15 17.70
CA LEU A 544 12.29 -6.34 16.27
C LEU A 544 11.75 -5.14 15.47
N THR A 545 12.47 -4.73 14.44
CA THR A 545 12.04 -3.67 13.52
C THR A 545 10.96 -4.15 12.53
N ALA A 546 10.42 -3.24 11.71
CA ALA A 546 9.28 -3.48 10.83
C ALA A 546 9.49 -4.57 9.78
N GLY A 547 10.72 -4.79 9.29
CA GLY A 547 11.00 -5.66 8.16
C GLY A 547 10.44 -5.13 6.84
N CYS A 548 10.52 -3.82 6.60
CA CYS A 548 10.06 -3.22 5.34
C CYS A 548 10.94 -2.04 4.95
N ASN A 549 11.61 -2.14 3.79
CA ASN A 549 12.50 -1.12 3.25
C ASN A 549 12.42 -1.04 1.72
N GLY A 550 12.83 0.09 1.16
CA GLY A 550 12.81 0.39 -0.27
C GLY A 550 11.98 1.62 -0.60
N ASN A 551 12.27 2.25 -1.73
CA ASN A 551 11.51 3.41 -2.20
C ASN A 551 10.08 2.97 -2.55
N VAL A 552 9.14 3.81 -2.17
CA VAL A 552 7.71 3.56 -2.40
C VAL A 552 7.28 4.02 -3.78
N ASN A 553 6.19 3.43 -4.25
CA ASN A 553 5.35 3.94 -5.34
C ASN A 553 4.01 4.42 -4.78
N TYR A 554 3.37 5.32 -5.53
CA TYR A 554 2.01 5.78 -5.27
C TYR A 554 1.18 5.70 -6.53
N ILE A 555 -0.06 5.25 -6.41
CA ILE A 555 -1.03 5.35 -7.50
C ILE A 555 -2.29 6.05 -7.00
N ASN A 556 -2.72 7.08 -7.73
CA ASN A 556 -4.03 7.68 -7.53
C ASN A 556 -5.06 6.83 -8.29
N LEU A 557 -6.19 6.56 -7.65
CA LEU A 557 -7.24 5.72 -8.21
C LEU A 557 -8.45 6.58 -8.58
N PRO A 558 -9.25 6.16 -9.58
CA PRO A 558 -10.41 6.94 -10.03
C PRO A 558 -11.49 7.09 -8.96
N CYS A 559 -11.52 6.21 -7.95
CA CYS A 559 -12.38 6.36 -6.75
C CYS A 559 -11.93 7.44 -5.76
N GLY A 560 -10.89 8.22 -6.08
CA GLY A 560 -10.35 9.29 -5.23
C GLY A 560 -9.46 8.83 -4.08
N TYR A 561 -9.20 7.52 -3.96
CA TYR A 561 -8.20 6.99 -3.04
C TYR A 561 -6.81 6.94 -3.66
N ARG A 562 -5.79 6.82 -2.81
CA ARG A 562 -4.42 6.60 -3.20
C ARG A 562 -3.87 5.37 -2.50
N VAL A 563 -3.11 4.55 -3.23
CA VAL A 563 -2.43 3.37 -2.69
C VAL A 563 -0.92 3.60 -2.73
N MET A 564 -0.22 3.17 -1.69
CA MET A 564 1.24 3.13 -1.60
C MET A 564 1.73 1.70 -1.40
N TRP A 565 2.90 1.38 -1.97
CA TRP A 565 3.60 0.10 -1.79
C TRP A 565 5.09 0.27 -2.06
N THR A 566 5.90 -0.74 -1.74
CA THR A 566 7.34 -0.80 -1.98
C THR A 566 7.64 -1.22 -3.43
N GLY A 567 8.45 -0.43 -4.15
CA GLY A 567 8.76 -0.68 -5.57
C GLY A 567 10.11 -1.37 -5.83
N MET A 568 10.93 -1.61 -4.81
CA MET A 568 12.25 -2.26 -4.95
C MET A 568 12.46 -3.36 -3.92
N LYS A 569 13.39 -4.26 -4.20
CA LYS A 569 13.78 -5.33 -3.29
C LYS A 569 15.05 -4.96 -2.51
N VAL A 570 14.96 -4.94 -1.18
CA VAL A 570 16.09 -4.66 -0.29
C VAL A 570 16.37 -5.89 0.56
N LEU A 571 17.62 -6.34 0.54
CA LEU A 571 18.13 -7.42 1.37
C LEU A 571 18.92 -6.86 2.55
N LYS A 572 19.31 -7.72 3.49
CA LYS A 572 20.37 -7.41 4.47
C LYS A 572 21.73 -7.40 3.77
N HIS A 573 22.76 -6.83 4.41
CA HIS A 573 24.12 -6.76 3.85
C HIS A 573 24.74 -8.13 3.55
N ASP A 574 24.36 -9.16 4.31
CA ASP A 574 24.79 -10.54 4.11
C ASP A 574 24.00 -11.28 3.02
N GLY A 575 23.05 -10.60 2.36
CA GLY A 575 22.15 -11.17 1.35
C GLY A 575 20.91 -11.86 1.92
N ASN A 576 20.76 -11.95 3.24
CA ASN A 576 19.57 -12.53 3.86
C ASN A 576 18.33 -11.64 3.69
N GLN A 577 17.15 -12.25 3.83
CA GLN A 577 15.87 -11.57 3.71
C GLN A 577 15.69 -10.52 4.82
N LEU A 578 15.39 -9.28 4.41
CA LEU A 578 14.93 -8.21 5.29
C LEU A 578 13.41 -8.15 5.37
N TYR A 579 12.74 -8.28 4.21
CA TYR A 579 11.29 -8.16 4.08
C TYR A 579 10.56 -9.15 5.00
N LEU A 580 9.58 -8.68 5.78
CA LEU A 580 8.88 -9.41 6.86
C LEU A 580 9.73 -9.85 8.06
N LYS A 581 11.05 -9.69 8.02
CA LYS A 581 11.97 -10.16 9.07
C LYS A 581 12.47 -9.03 9.96
N GLY A 582 12.96 -7.93 9.40
CA GLY A 582 13.56 -6.83 10.18
C GLY A 582 14.90 -7.21 10.82
N PHE A 583 15.34 -6.41 11.78
CA PHE A 583 16.53 -6.61 12.61
C PHE A 583 16.13 -6.94 14.05
N GLU A 584 16.68 -8.03 14.58
CA GLU A 584 16.52 -8.41 15.98
C GLU A 584 17.44 -7.55 16.86
N PRO A 585 16.99 -7.11 18.04
CA PRO A 585 17.83 -6.36 18.95
C PRO A 585 18.83 -7.28 19.67
N ASP A 586 20.04 -6.78 19.94
CA ASP A 586 21.06 -7.47 20.74
C ASP A 586 20.54 -7.78 22.15
N TYR A 587 19.73 -6.87 22.71
CA TYR A 587 19.07 -7.01 24.00
C TYR A 587 17.55 -6.88 23.84
N PRO A 588 16.83 -7.98 23.56
CA PRO A 588 15.37 -7.96 23.50
C PRO A 588 14.78 -7.63 24.87
N VAL A 589 13.68 -6.86 24.87
CA VAL A 589 12.99 -6.46 26.10
C VAL A 589 11.52 -6.84 26.04
N ASN A 590 11.07 -7.56 27.07
CA ASN A 590 9.66 -7.87 27.28
C ASN A 590 9.10 -6.95 28.35
N LYS A 591 8.06 -6.19 28.02
CA LYS A 591 7.41 -5.29 28.97
C LYS A 591 6.55 -6.06 29.97
N THR A 592 6.38 -5.47 31.15
CA THR A 592 5.50 -6.00 32.21
C THR A 592 4.37 -5.03 32.52
N ILE A 593 3.18 -5.55 32.83
CA ILE A 593 2.04 -4.71 33.23
C ILE A 593 2.38 -3.94 34.51
N LYS A 594 3.18 -4.55 35.40
CA LYS A 594 3.70 -3.92 36.61
C LYS A 594 4.51 -2.67 36.28
N ALA A 595 5.52 -2.76 35.41
CA ALA A 595 6.33 -1.61 35.03
C ALA A 595 5.49 -0.49 34.40
N ILE A 596 4.54 -0.85 33.53
CA ILE A 596 3.59 0.11 32.95
C ILE A 596 2.82 0.85 34.04
N ARG A 597 2.27 0.15 35.05
CA ARG A 597 1.55 0.79 36.17
C ARG A 597 2.44 1.66 37.05
N GLU A 598 3.71 1.31 37.17
CA GLU A 598 4.72 2.05 37.94
C GLU A 598 5.31 3.25 37.17
N GLY A 599 4.92 3.45 35.91
CA GLY A 599 5.44 4.53 35.07
C GLY A 599 6.79 4.22 34.41
N ARG A 600 7.37 3.04 34.64
CA ARG A 600 8.72 2.66 34.21
C ARG A 600 8.78 2.36 32.71
N ASP A 601 9.91 2.71 32.09
CA ASP A 601 10.21 2.38 30.69
C ASP A 601 11.31 1.31 30.66
N GLU A 602 10.90 0.04 30.57
CA GLU A 602 11.83 -1.10 30.60
C GLU A 602 12.82 -1.10 29.43
N TYR A 603 12.51 -0.42 28.32
CA TYR A 603 13.47 -0.28 27.21
C TYR A 603 14.60 0.67 27.60
N LEU A 604 14.25 1.81 28.20
CA LEU A 604 15.23 2.77 28.68
C LEU A 604 16.04 2.22 29.86
N GLU A 605 15.40 1.52 30.80
CA GLU A 605 16.10 0.85 31.91
C GLU A 605 17.15 -0.15 31.39
N LYS A 606 16.81 -0.93 30.35
CA LYS A 606 17.75 -1.86 29.74
C LYS A 606 18.86 -1.14 28.97
N ALA A 607 18.54 -0.07 28.24
CA ALA A 607 19.54 0.74 27.56
C ALA A 607 20.53 1.38 28.56
N LEU A 608 20.06 1.83 29.71
CA LEU A 608 20.89 2.33 30.82
C LEU A 608 21.77 1.25 31.43
N GLU A 609 21.24 0.04 31.64
CA GLU A 609 22.03 -1.12 32.08
C GLU A 609 23.21 -1.36 31.11
N VAL A 610 22.92 -1.40 29.81
CA VAL A 610 23.93 -1.56 28.76
C VAL A 610 24.91 -0.38 28.74
N ALA A 611 24.47 0.86 28.92
CA ALA A 611 25.33 2.05 28.93
C ALA A 611 26.33 2.07 30.10
N ARG A 612 26.00 1.39 31.21
CA ARG A 612 26.86 1.36 32.41
C ARG A 612 28.01 0.36 32.27
N LEU A 613 27.81 -0.73 31.52
CA LEU A 613 28.84 -1.71 31.13
C LEU A 613 29.94 -1.06 30.29
#